data_AF-A0A813GXD5-F1
#
_entry.id   AF-A0A813GXD5-F1
#
_cell.length_a   1.000
_cell.length_b   1.000
_cell.length_c   1.000
_cell.angle_alpha   90.00
_cell.angle_beta   90.00
_cell.angle_gamma   90.00
#
_symmetry.space_group_name_H-M   'P 1'
#
loop_
_entity.id
_entity.type
_entity.pdbx_description
1 polymer ?
#
loop_
_entity_poly.entity_id
_entity_poly.type
_entity_poly.pdbx_seq_one_letter_code
_entity_poly.pdbx_strand_id
1 'polypeptide(L)'
;MQQAGSGLEHRRSTGMLVSLLETPLEAPAPRWMLQEIESDLSPWRGQQIARSDMDAMERQWGHVFCRFRVQGGQLSTCDPSTIEVLGKLGGRGSEPWGQFEAMSRAARLLLALGLLSEDSDFFVSVNIYDHAQMPVPVLTKARAVFAPGLLRVPSYELVGPLLDRIRIDLGPVMDWETKAPLLYWRGGMRSFNSCPCPSDMSVWPPAWSRFNMSRFLTTEEHSPGPGNCDDLCRGVCQMVDSSISEAERSGQRLQHCRCHRHITNRTTFEFANRVRLCELSRKHPALVDAKLSYVPPSYDGFVSDTCKDRDYTVEYSPFSDHAHFRYLMSTDGSTIDDTRVYWMLSTGSLVFKQITPLLPFGVPGLEPWRHFVPVREDLADLVAKVRWARRHDAECRAMAERARDFAARYFTEDQILHYILRAIQQYQSLLASP
;
A
#
# COMPACT_ATOMS: atom_id res chain seq x y z
N MET A 1 -62.99 -24.16 -25.21
CA MET A 1 -63.23 -22.94 -24.41
C MET A 1 -62.22 -22.96 -23.26
N GLN A 2 -61.07 -22.32 -23.44
CA GLN A 2 -60.73 -20.94 -22.98
C GLN A 2 -60.65 -20.87 -21.44
N GLN A 3 -59.45 -20.88 -20.82
CA GLN A 3 -58.47 -19.79 -20.63
C GLN A 3 -58.97 -18.59 -19.81
N ALA A 4 -58.36 -18.39 -18.63
CA ALA A 4 -57.80 -17.14 -18.05
C ALA A 4 -57.24 -17.51 -16.65
N GLY A 5 -56.03 -17.17 -16.19
CA GLY A 5 -55.09 -16.14 -16.63
C GLY A 5 -54.99 -15.01 -15.59
N SER A 6 -54.20 -15.19 -14.53
CA SER A 6 -53.60 -14.12 -13.70
C SER A 6 -52.55 -14.78 -12.80
N GLY A 7 -51.26 -14.53 -12.85
CA GLY A 7 -50.60 -13.23 -12.96
C GLY A 7 -49.81 -12.99 -11.66
N LEU A 8 -48.90 -13.91 -11.30
CA LEU A 8 -47.96 -13.69 -10.20
C LEU A 8 -46.78 -12.88 -10.75
N GLU A 9 -46.86 -11.57 -10.62
CA GLU A 9 -45.72 -10.69 -10.80
C GLU A 9 -44.68 -10.96 -9.72
N HIS A 10 -43.52 -11.41 -10.18
CA HIS A 10 -42.29 -11.59 -9.43
C HIS A 10 -41.72 -10.20 -9.06
N ARG A 11 -42.21 -9.60 -7.96
CA ARG A 11 -41.48 -8.50 -7.32
C ARG A 11 -40.22 -9.07 -6.66
N ARG A 12 -39.12 -8.97 -7.40
CA ARG A 12 -37.77 -9.36 -6.99
C ARG A 12 -37.40 -8.70 -5.65
N SER A 13 -36.84 -9.54 -4.79
CA SER A 13 -36.37 -9.29 -3.42
C SER A 13 -35.06 -8.50 -3.34
N THR A 14 -34.86 -7.47 -4.17
CA THR A 14 -33.66 -6.63 -4.15
C THR A 14 -33.64 -5.65 -2.96
N GLY A 15 -34.79 -5.34 -2.37
CA GLY A 15 -34.90 -4.31 -1.33
C GLY A 15 -34.33 -4.66 0.05
N MET A 16 -34.05 -5.93 0.35
CA MET A 16 -33.64 -6.34 1.70
C MET A 16 -32.12 -6.30 1.92
N LEU A 17 -31.32 -6.52 0.86
CA LEU A 17 -29.84 -6.49 0.93
C LEU A 17 -29.25 -5.07 0.89
N VAL A 18 -29.96 -4.11 0.30
CA VAL A 18 -29.55 -2.68 0.26
C VAL A 18 -29.70 -2.00 1.62
N SER A 19 -30.41 -2.61 2.58
CA SER A 19 -30.69 -2.03 3.90
C SER A 19 -29.58 -2.17 4.95
N LEU A 20 -28.43 -2.78 4.60
CA LEU A 20 -27.32 -3.03 5.51
C LEU A 20 -26.14 -2.05 5.36
N LEU A 21 -26.14 -1.21 4.33
CA LEU A 21 -25.08 -0.24 4.08
C LEU A 21 -25.53 1.14 4.57
N GLU A 22 -24.72 1.77 5.43
CA GLU A 22 -24.95 3.13 5.91
C GLU A 22 -24.76 4.17 4.79
N THR A 23 -23.89 3.87 3.81
CA THR A 23 -23.75 4.66 2.58
C THR A 23 -24.36 3.94 1.37
N PRO A 24 -25.33 4.54 0.66
CA PRO A 24 -25.77 4.01 -0.62
C PRO A 24 -24.60 3.96 -1.60
N LEU A 25 -24.23 2.77 -2.09
CA LEU A 25 -23.13 2.60 -3.05
C LEU A 25 -23.35 3.35 -4.38
N GLU A 26 -24.61 3.72 -4.66
CA GLU A 26 -25.00 4.53 -5.81
C GLU A 26 -24.66 6.02 -5.65
N ALA A 27 -24.42 6.50 -4.42
CA ALA A 27 -24.08 7.89 -4.15
C ALA A 27 -22.79 8.32 -4.88
N PRO A 28 -22.62 9.61 -5.22
CA PRO A 28 -21.38 10.12 -5.79
C PRO A 28 -20.19 9.78 -4.90
N ALA A 29 -19.14 9.21 -5.48
CA ALA A 29 -17.95 8.90 -4.72
C ALA A 29 -17.23 10.18 -4.27
N PRO A 30 -16.60 10.17 -3.09
CA PRO A 30 -15.76 11.27 -2.63
C PRO A 30 -14.71 11.67 -3.68
N ARG A 31 -14.46 12.98 -3.77
CA ARG A 31 -13.53 13.54 -4.78
C ARG A 31 -12.16 12.87 -4.78
N TRP A 32 -11.62 12.55 -3.60
CA TRP A 32 -10.31 11.91 -3.49
C TRP A 32 -10.28 10.51 -4.13
N MET A 33 -11.37 9.73 -4.02
CA MET A 33 -11.47 8.41 -4.63
C MET A 33 -11.42 8.51 -6.15
N LEU A 34 -12.22 9.42 -6.71
CA LEU A 34 -12.26 9.66 -8.15
C LEU A 34 -10.93 10.16 -8.69
N GLN A 35 -10.25 11.05 -7.95
CA GLN A 35 -8.92 11.54 -8.32
C GLN A 35 -7.86 10.44 -8.31
N GLU A 36 -7.90 9.52 -7.34
CA GLU A 36 -7.00 8.37 -7.29
C GLU A 36 -7.21 7.45 -8.49
N ILE A 37 -8.47 7.06 -8.76
CA ILE A 37 -8.84 6.20 -9.88
C ILE A 37 -8.46 6.85 -11.21
N GLU A 38 -8.79 8.14 -11.39
CA GLU A 38 -8.48 8.89 -12.62
C GLU A 38 -6.96 9.02 -12.82
N SER A 39 -6.19 9.26 -11.74
CA SER A 39 -4.74 9.32 -11.81
C SER A 39 -4.15 7.99 -12.25
N ASP A 40 -4.64 6.88 -11.70
CA ASP A 40 -4.13 5.55 -12.03
C ASP A 40 -4.51 5.11 -13.45
N LEU A 41 -5.71 5.48 -13.91
CA LEU A 41 -6.18 5.21 -15.27
C LEU A 41 -5.75 6.25 -16.31
N SER A 42 -5.05 7.31 -15.91
CA SER A 42 -4.64 8.39 -16.82
C SER A 42 -3.90 7.93 -18.09
N PRO A 43 -3.05 6.87 -18.08
CA PRO A 43 -2.42 6.38 -19.31
C PRO A 43 -3.38 5.74 -20.31
N TRP A 44 -4.55 5.29 -19.84
CA TRP A 44 -5.58 4.63 -20.65
C TRP A 44 -6.65 5.58 -21.17
N ARG A 45 -6.58 6.87 -20.82
CA ARG A 45 -7.60 7.86 -21.21
C ARG A 45 -7.74 7.93 -22.73
N GLY A 46 -8.97 7.78 -23.20
CA GLY A 46 -9.31 7.85 -24.62
C GLY A 46 -8.98 6.59 -25.42
N GLN A 47 -8.49 5.53 -24.77
CA GLN A 47 -8.31 4.23 -25.39
C GLN A 47 -9.64 3.44 -25.38
N GLN A 48 -9.81 2.56 -26.35
CA GLN A 48 -10.85 1.53 -26.37
C GLN A 48 -10.16 0.18 -26.42
N ILE A 49 -10.09 -0.50 -25.28
CA ILE A 49 -9.42 -1.79 -25.14
C ILE A 49 -10.30 -2.85 -25.76
N ALA A 50 -9.80 -3.55 -26.77
CA ALA A 50 -10.57 -4.58 -27.44
C ALA A 50 -10.64 -5.86 -26.59
N ARG A 51 -11.71 -6.64 -26.74
CA ARG A 51 -11.82 -7.96 -26.11
C ARG A 51 -10.64 -8.88 -26.51
N SER A 52 -10.12 -8.74 -27.73
CA SER A 52 -8.93 -9.47 -28.19
C SER A 52 -7.66 -9.16 -27.39
N ASP A 53 -7.52 -7.94 -26.88
CA ASP A 53 -6.39 -7.52 -26.05
C ASP A 53 -6.51 -8.15 -24.65
N MET A 54 -7.72 -8.18 -24.09
CA MET A 54 -8.03 -8.87 -22.84
C MET A 54 -7.76 -10.38 -22.96
N ASP A 55 -8.14 -10.99 -24.07
CA ASP A 55 -7.88 -12.42 -24.34
C ASP A 55 -6.38 -12.70 -24.55
N ALA A 56 -5.64 -11.79 -25.19
CA ALA A 56 -4.19 -11.89 -25.35
C ALA A 56 -3.48 -11.78 -23.99
N MET A 57 -3.94 -10.87 -23.13
CA MET A 57 -3.48 -10.73 -21.75
C MET A 57 -3.71 -12.04 -20.97
N GLU A 58 -4.89 -12.64 -21.04
CA GLU A 58 -5.20 -13.89 -20.35
C GLU A 58 -4.30 -15.05 -20.84
N ARG A 59 -4.10 -15.18 -22.15
CA ARG A 59 -3.21 -16.22 -22.71
C ARG A 59 -1.76 -16.08 -22.26
N GLN A 60 -1.24 -14.86 -22.22
CA GLN A 60 0.16 -14.62 -21.88
C GLN A 60 0.39 -14.57 -20.37
N TRP A 61 -0.53 -13.97 -19.61
CA TRP A 61 -0.34 -13.62 -18.20
C TRP A 61 -1.39 -14.22 -17.25
N GLY A 62 -2.25 -15.13 -17.72
CA GLY A 62 -3.24 -15.83 -16.90
C GLY A 62 -2.66 -16.79 -15.85
N HIS A 63 -1.33 -16.92 -15.78
CA HIS A 63 -0.60 -17.59 -14.70
C HIS A 63 -0.14 -16.61 -13.60
N VAL A 64 -0.32 -15.30 -13.79
CA VAL A 64 0.08 -14.23 -12.87
C VAL A 64 -1.14 -13.46 -12.35
N PHE A 65 -2.09 -13.15 -13.23
CA PHE A 65 -3.27 -12.33 -12.92
C PHE A 65 -4.55 -13.14 -13.06
N CYS A 66 -5.57 -12.74 -12.30
CA CYS A 66 -6.90 -13.33 -12.38
C CYS A 66 -7.84 -12.44 -13.18
N ARG A 67 -8.40 -12.97 -14.26
CA ARG A 67 -9.47 -12.32 -15.02
C ARG A 67 -10.81 -12.60 -14.37
N PHE A 68 -11.61 -11.58 -14.13
CA PHE A 68 -12.97 -11.66 -13.61
C PHE A 68 -13.94 -11.29 -14.72
N ARG A 69 -14.96 -12.12 -14.95
CA ARG A 69 -15.99 -11.89 -15.96
C ARG A 69 -17.37 -12.16 -15.40
N VAL A 70 -18.30 -11.23 -15.63
CA VAL A 70 -19.72 -11.48 -15.46
C VAL A 70 -20.28 -11.91 -16.82
N GLN A 71 -20.99 -13.03 -16.86
CA GLN A 71 -21.70 -13.53 -18.04
C GLN A 71 -22.95 -14.28 -17.61
N GLY A 72 -24.12 -13.93 -18.16
CA GLY A 72 -25.38 -14.61 -17.83
C GLY A 72 -25.74 -14.53 -16.35
N GLY A 73 -25.46 -13.40 -15.71
CA GLY A 73 -25.67 -13.17 -14.28
C GLY A 73 -24.72 -13.92 -13.35
N GLN A 74 -23.66 -14.55 -13.89
CA GLN A 74 -22.69 -15.31 -13.10
C GLN A 74 -21.29 -14.70 -13.19
N LEU A 75 -20.63 -14.61 -12.04
CA LEU A 75 -19.22 -14.22 -11.95
C LEU A 75 -18.33 -15.47 -12.13
N SER A 76 -17.46 -15.43 -13.13
CA SER A 76 -16.36 -16.38 -13.33
C SER A 76 -15.01 -15.69 -13.06
N THR A 77 -14.03 -16.46 -12.59
CA THR A 77 -12.65 -15.99 -12.39
C THR A 77 -11.63 -17.13 -12.61
N CYS A 78 -10.34 -16.83 -12.49
CA CYS A 78 -9.22 -17.78 -12.58
C CYS A 78 -9.40 -19.01 -11.67
N ASP A 79 -8.74 -20.12 -12.03
CA ASP A 79 -8.45 -21.21 -11.10
C ASP A 79 -7.23 -20.81 -10.25
N PRO A 80 -7.35 -20.65 -8.92
CA PRO A 80 -6.22 -20.25 -8.09
C PRO A 80 -5.01 -21.19 -8.17
N SER A 81 -5.23 -22.48 -8.48
CA SER A 81 -4.14 -23.46 -8.60
C SER A 81 -3.24 -23.21 -9.81
N THR A 82 -3.73 -22.49 -10.83
CA THR A 82 -2.95 -22.15 -12.04
C THR A 82 -2.16 -20.85 -11.90
N ILE A 83 -2.42 -20.07 -10.84
CA ILE A 83 -1.72 -18.81 -10.58
C ILE A 83 -0.45 -19.08 -9.77
N GLU A 84 0.71 -18.63 -10.26
CA GLU A 84 2.02 -18.94 -9.69
C GLU A 84 2.11 -18.59 -8.19
N VAL A 85 1.65 -17.38 -7.83
CA VAL A 85 1.70 -16.89 -6.44
C VAL A 85 0.62 -17.47 -5.52
N LEU A 86 -0.44 -18.09 -6.05
CA LEU A 86 -1.51 -18.71 -5.26
C LEU A 86 -1.43 -20.24 -5.21
N GLY A 87 -0.83 -20.87 -6.21
CA GLY A 87 -0.71 -22.33 -6.33
C GLY A 87 0.67 -22.83 -5.94
N LYS A 88 1.74 -22.22 -6.45
CA LYS A 88 3.12 -22.72 -6.28
C LYS A 88 3.86 -22.06 -5.12
N LEU A 89 3.63 -20.77 -4.87
CA LEU A 89 4.41 -19.97 -3.91
C LEU A 89 3.61 -19.56 -2.66
N GLY A 90 2.29 -19.48 -2.74
CA GLY A 90 1.41 -19.06 -1.65
C GLY A 90 0.41 -20.15 -1.30
N GLY A 91 0.24 -20.45 -0.02
CA GLY A 91 -0.84 -21.29 0.47
C GLY A 91 -2.07 -20.46 0.86
N ARG A 92 -3.18 -21.15 1.18
CA ARG A 92 -4.31 -20.53 1.89
C ARG A 92 -3.80 -19.81 3.14
N GLY A 93 -4.28 -18.58 3.35
CA GLY A 93 -3.84 -17.72 4.45
C GLY A 93 -2.61 -16.85 4.17
N SER A 94 -2.00 -16.97 2.98
CA SER A 94 -1.02 -15.99 2.51
C SER A 94 -1.69 -14.67 2.09
N GLU A 95 -0.90 -13.60 2.04
CA GLU A 95 -1.35 -12.28 1.59
C GLU A 95 -1.90 -12.27 0.14
N PRO A 96 -1.23 -12.89 -0.85
CA PRO A 96 -1.81 -13.09 -2.19
C PRO A 96 -3.19 -13.77 -2.17
N TRP A 97 -3.33 -14.81 -1.35
CA TRP A 97 -4.60 -15.53 -1.20
C TRP A 97 -5.68 -14.66 -0.56
N GLY A 98 -5.32 -13.87 0.45
CA GLY A 98 -6.19 -12.87 1.04
C GLY A 98 -6.72 -11.90 0.00
N GLN A 99 -5.85 -11.35 -0.86
CA GLN A 99 -6.24 -10.42 -1.93
C GLN A 99 -7.18 -11.07 -2.95
N PHE A 100 -6.90 -12.30 -3.37
CA PHE A 100 -7.79 -13.06 -4.24
C PHE A 100 -9.19 -13.23 -3.64
N GLU A 101 -9.26 -13.66 -2.38
CA GLU A 101 -10.53 -13.88 -1.69
C GLU A 101 -11.30 -12.57 -1.48
N ALA A 102 -10.62 -11.50 -1.07
CA ALA A 102 -11.20 -10.17 -0.88
C ALA A 102 -11.87 -9.67 -2.16
N MET A 103 -11.15 -9.65 -3.27
CA MET A 103 -11.68 -9.18 -4.56
C MET A 103 -12.80 -10.09 -5.07
N SER A 104 -12.68 -11.41 -4.87
CA SER A 104 -13.74 -12.37 -5.22
C SER A 104 -15.02 -12.14 -4.42
N ARG A 105 -14.92 -11.88 -3.11
CA ARG A 105 -16.07 -11.58 -2.24
C ARG A 105 -16.70 -10.24 -2.63
N ALA A 106 -15.90 -9.20 -2.81
CA ALA A 106 -16.38 -7.89 -3.22
C ALA A 106 -17.13 -7.96 -4.57
N ALA A 107 -16.55 -8.59 -5.58
CA ALA A 107 -17.19 -8.74 -6.89
C ALA A 107 -18.51 -9.52 -6.82
N ARG A 108 -18.57 -10.63 -6.05
CA ARG A 108 -19.82 -11.39 -5.85
C ARG A 108 -20.89 -10.57 -5.14
N LEU A 109 -20.51 -9.80 -4.13
CA LEU A 109 -21.44 -8.94 -3.40
C LEU A 109 -21.99 -7.84 -4.32
N LEU A 110 -21.13 -7.16 -5.07
CA LEU A 110 -21.55 -6.13 -6.03
C LEU A 110 -22.46 -6.71 -7.13
N LEU A 111 -22.18 -7.92 -7.62
CA LEU A 111 -23.05 -8.61 -8.57
C LEU A 111 -24.41 -8.96 -7.94
N ALA A 112 -24.44 -9.50 -6.72
CA ALA A 112 -25.67 -9.84 -6.01
C ALA A 112 -26.54 -8.60 -5.71
N LEU A 113 -25.91 -7.44 -5.53
CA LEU A 113 -26.57 -6.14 -5.38
C LEU A 113 -27.02 -5.52 -6.72
N GLY A 114 -26.70 -6.14 -7.86
CA GLY A 114 -27.03 -5.63 -9.19
C GLY A 114 -26.20 -4.42 -9.62
N LEU A 115 -25.02 -4.21 -9.02
CA LEU A 115 -24.16 -3.05 -9.26
C LEU A 115 -23.02 -3.33 -10.25
N LEU A 116 -22.74 -4.60 -10.55
CA LEU A 116 -21.88 -4.99 -11.68
C LEU A 116 -22.71 -5.25 -12.94
N SER A 117 -22.24 -4.77 -14.08
CA SER A 117 -22.89 -5.01 -15.37
C SER A 117 -22.71 -6.45 -15.86
N GLU A 118 -23.63 -6.91 -16.70
CA GLU A 118 -23.59 -8.25 -17.33
C GLU A 118 -22.37 -8.47 -18.24
N ASP A 119 -21.68 -7.40 -18.66
CA ASP A 119 -20.49 -7.45 -19.50
C ASP A 119 -19.22 -7.02 -18.73
N SER A 120 -19.26 -7.08 -17.40
CA SER A 120 -18.10 -6.75 -16.56
C SER A 120 -16.92 -7.67 -16.89
N ASP A 121 -15.79 -7.12 -17.29
CA ASP A 121 -14.55 -7.86 -17.61
C ASP A 121 -13.34 -7.07 -17.10
N PHE A 122 -12.55 -7.63 -16.17
CA PHE A 122 -11.42 -6.93 -15.59
C PHE A 122 -10.36 -7.90 -15.04
N PHE A 123 -9.11 -7.45 -15.00
CA PHE A 123 -8.02 -8.18 -14.35
C PHE A 123 -7.74 -7.70 -12.94
N VAL A 124 -7.46 -8.65 -12.05
CA VAL A 124 -7.00 -8.43 -10.69
C VAL A 124 -5.62 -9.06 -10.52
N SER A 125 -4.68 -8.28 -10.01
CA SER A 125 -3.43 -8.76 -9.49
C SER A 125 -3.57 -9.26 -8.07
N VAL A 126 -3.02 -10.45 -7.85
CA VAL A 126 -2.89 -11.09 -6.54
C VAL A 126 -1.44 -11.00 -6.03
N ASN A 127 -0.57 -10.32 -6.78
CA ASN A 127 0.76 -9.96 -6.30
C ASN A 127 0.64 -8.94 -5.19
N ILE A 128 1.68 -8.88 -4.36
CA ILE A 128 1.68 -7.97 -3.22
C ILE A 128 1.85 -6.51 -3.65
N TYR A 129 2.58 -6.29 -4.75
CA TYR A 129 2.62 -5.04 -5.49
C TYR A 129 3.07 -5.33 -6.93
N ASP A 130 2.75 -4.43 -7.83
CA ASP A 130 3.14 -4.53 -9.25
C ASP A 130 4.07 -3.39 -9.65
N HIS A 131 5.04 -3.69 -10.51
CA HIS A 131 6.09 -2.74 -10.92
C HIS A 131 6.32 -2.75 -12.43
N ALA A 132 5.53 -3.52 -13.17
CA ALA A 132 5.61 -3.62 -14.62
C ALA A 132 4.36 -3.01 -15.25
N GLN A 133 4.55 -2.36 -16.40
CA GLN A 133 3.45 -1.90 -17.23
C GLN A 133 2.77 -3.09 -17.89
N MET A 134 1.43 -3.07 -17.91
CA MET A 134 0.61 -4.14 -18.46
C MET A 134 -0.05 -3.69 -19.76
N PRO A 135 -0.32 -4.62 -20.70
CA PRO A 135 -0.94 -4.31 -21.99
C PRO A 135 -2.43 -3.94 -21.87
N VAL A 136 -3.03 -4.19 -20.71
CA VAL A 136 -4.37 -3.74 -20.32
C VAL A 136 -4.31 -3.23 -18.88
N PRO A 137 -5.26 -2.41 -18.40
CA PRO A 137 -5.32 -2.03 -17.00
C PRO A 137 -5.50 -3.27 -16.13
N VAL A 138 -4.91 -3.23 -14.94
CA VAL A 138 -5.02 -4.29 -13.92
C VAL A 138 -5.31 -3.65 -12.58
N LEU A 139 -6.30 -4.17 -11.85
CA LEU A 139 -6.58 -3.82 -10.47
C LEU A 139 -5.48 -4.41 -9.58
N THR A 140 -4.77 -3.60 -8.79
CA THR A 140 -3.66 -4.06 -7.95
C THR A 140 -3.76 -3.52 -6.53
N LYS A 141 -3.29 -4.27 -5.53
CA LYS A 141 -3.19 -3.79 -4.14
C LYS A 141 -2.30 -2.55 -4.05
N ALA A 142 -1.23 -2.53 -4.84
CA ALA A 142 -0.28 -1.44 -4.87
C ALA A 142 0.65 -1.48 -6.07
N ARG A 143 1.25 -0.34 -6.40
CA ARG A 143 2.19 -0.26 -7.53
C ARG A 143 3.41 0.58 -7.25
N ALA A 144 4.48 0.32 -8.00
CA ALA A 144 5.59 1.26 -8.09
C ALA A 144 5.16 2.58 -8.72
N VAL A 145 5.73 3.69 -8.26
CA VAL A 145 5.48 5.05 -8.80
C VAL A 145 5.72 5.13 -10.31
N PHE A 146 6.71 4.38 -10.81
CA PHE A 146 7.13 4.32 -12.22
C PHE A 146 6.36 3.30 -13.06
N ALA A 147 5.40 2.58 -12.49
CA ALA A 147 4.49 1.68 -13.20
C ALA A 147 3.08 2.31 -13.28
N PRO A 148 2.88 3.35 -14.10
CA PRO A 148 1.55 3.95 -14.27
C PRO A 148 0.64 2.98 -15.05
N GLY A 149 -0.69 3.19 -14.97
CA GLY A 149 -1.66 2.37 -15.70
C GLY A 149 -2.15 1.14 -14.94
N LEU A 150 -1.67 0.94 -13.72
CA LEU A 150 -2.21 -0.04 -12.78
C LEU A 150 -3.16 0.66 -11.82
N LEU A 151 -4.37 0.15 -11.69
CA LEU A 151 -5.44 0.76 -10.89
C LEU A 151 -5.40 0.22 -9.47
N ARG A 152 -5.06 1.06 -8.50
CA ARG A 152 -4.97 0.60 -7.12
C ARG A 152 -6.33 0.34 -6.53
N VAL A 153 -6.46 -0.77 -5.82
CA VAL A 153 -7.63 -1.20 -5.06
C VAL A 153 -7.25 -1.48 -3.61
N PRO A 154 -8.20 -1.39 -2.66
CA PRO A 154 -7.97 -1.69 -1.26
C PRO A 154 -7.28 -3.04 -1.05
N SER A 155 -6.40 -3.07 -0.05
CA SER A 155 -5.79 -4.31 0.39
C SER A 155 -6.84 -5.21 1.06
N TYR A 156 -6.62 -6.52 1.03
CA TYR A 156 -7.56 -7.50 1.56
C TYR A 156 -7.93 -7.28 3.03
N GLU A 157 -7.03 -6.68 3.81
CA GLU A 157 -7.25 -6.33 5.21
C GLU A 157 -8.33 -5.27 5.41
N LEU A 158 -8.57 -4.44 4.39
CA LEU A 158 -9.65 -3.46 4.37
C LEU A 158 -10.96 -4.01 3.82
N VAL A 159 -10.92 -5.14 3.10
CA VAL A 159 -12.09 -5.81 2.54
C VAL A 159 -12.56 -6.88 3.53
N GLY A 160 -13.10 -6.42 4.67
CA GLY A 160 -13.65 -7.26 5.72
C GLY A 160 -13.57 -6.63 7.11
N PRO A 161 -13.90 -7.38 8.18
CA PRO A 161 -14.13 -6.80 9.50
C PRO A 161 -12.86 -6.51 10.30
N LEU A 162 -11.66 -6.65 9.72
CA LEU A 162 -10.40 -6.55 10.48
C LEU A 162 -10.21 -5.15 11.07
N LEU A 163 -10.35 -4.11 10.25
CA LEU A 163 -10.18 -2.73 10.73
C LEU A 163 -11.21 -2.37 11.81
N ASP A 164 -12.45 -2.82 11.65
CA ASP A 164 -13.51 -2.55 12.63
C ASP A 164 -13.28 -3.32 13.93
N ARG A 165 -12.79 -4.56 13.87
CA ARG A 165 -12.32 -5.29 15.07
C ARG A 165 -11.21 -4.54 15.77
N ILE A 166 -10.22 -4.03 15.03
CA ILE A 166 -9.14 -3.24 15.62
C ILE A 166 -9.70 -1.97 16.29
N ARG A 167 -10.65 -1.28 15.67
CA ARG A 167 -11.31 -0.10 16.28
C ARG A 167 -12.05 -0.44 17.57
N ILE A 168 -12.72 -1.60 17.62
CA ILE A 168 -13.36 -2.10 18.83
C ILE A 168 -12.31 -2.37 19.92
N ASP A 169 -11.20 -3.04 19.58
CA ASP A 169 -10.11 -3.36 20.50
C ASP A 169 -9.37 -2.11 21.01
N LEU A 170 -9.30 -1.05 20.21
CA LEU A 170 -8.76 0.25 20.62
C LEU A 170 -9.61 0.93 21.71
N GLY A 171 -10.92 0.63 21.75
CA GLY A 171 -11.86 1.25 22.67
C GLY A 171 -12.06 2.76 22.41
N PRO A 172 -12.50 3.52 23.43
CA PRO A 172 -12.64 4.97 23.32
C PRO A 172 -11.32 5.65 23.00
N VAL A 173 -11.36 6.69 22.17
CA VAL A 173 -10.15 7.44 21.83
C VAL A 173 -9.61 8.16 23.07
N MET A 174 -8.34 7.91 23.39
CA MET A 174 -7.65 8.61 24.47
C MET A 174 -7.43 10.09 24.18
N ASP A 175 -7.60 10.91 25.21
CA ASP A 175 -7.33 12.34 25.17
C ASP A 175 -5.85 12.63 24.83
N TRP A 176 -5.62 13.61 23.95
CA TRP A 176 -4.28 13.96 23.47
C TRP A 176 -3.30 14.29 24.61
N GLU A 177 -3.81 14.94 25.65
CA GLU A 177 -3.07 15.37 26.83
C GLU A 177 -2.53 14.20 27.64
N THR A 178 -3.24 13.05 27.64
CA THR A 178 -2.83 11.85 28.39
C THR A 178 -1.80 11.00 27.65
N LYS A 179 -1.69 11.18 26.33
CA LYS A 179 -0.71 10.47 25.48
C LYS A 179 0.71 10.96 25.76
N ALA A 180 1.65 10.02 25.83
CA ALA A 180 3.07 10.31 25.97
C ALA A 180 3.62 11.03 24.72
N PRO A 181 4.38 12.14 24.85
CA PRO A 181 4.96 12.88 23.73
C PRO A 181 6.22 12.20 23.17
N LEU A 182 6.08 10.93 22.77
CA LEU A 182 7.13 10.03 22.30
C LEU A 182 6.67 9.36 21.01
N LEU A 183 7.59 9.13 20.09
CA LEU A 183 7.31 8.36 18.89
C LEU A 183 7.44 6.87 19.18
N TYR A 184 6.39 6.11 18.88
CA TYR A 184 6.29 4.70 19.20
C TYR A 184 6.16 3.82 17.96
N TRP A 185 6.83 2.66 17.99
CA TRP A 185 6.73 1.65 16.95
C TRP A 185 6.99 0.24 17.46
N ARG A 186 6.14 -0.70 17.07
CA ARG A 186 6.38 -2.15 17.20
C ARG A 186 6.06 -2.86 15.89
N GLY A 187 6.94 -3.76 15.45
CA GLY A 187 6.71 -4.54 14.23
C GLY A 187 7.76 -5.61 14.00
N GLY A 188 7.50 -6.53 13.08
CA GLY A 188 8.48 -7.58 12.76
C GLY A 188 9.65 -7.10 11.91
N MET A 189 10.74 -7.87 11.87
CA MET A 189 11.85 -7.69 10.91
C MET A 189 11.44 -8.18 9.52
N ARG A 190 10.45 -7.54 8.90
CA ARG A 190 10.13 -7.69 7.49
C ARG A 190 10.64 -6.41 6.83
N SER A 191 11.91 -6.35 6.47
CA SER A 191 12.58 -5.09 6.11
C SER A 191 13.23 -5.20 4.74
N PHE A 192 13.25 -4.08 4.03
CA PHE A 192 14.07 -3.91 2.84
C PHE A 192 15.10 -2.81 3.03
N ASN A 193 16.12 -2.87 2.20
CA ASN A 193 17.21 -1.92 2.18
C ASN A 193 16.92 -0.82 1.16
N SER A 194 16.90 0.42 1.60
CA SER A 194 16.96 1.59 0.71
C SER A 194 18.42 1.79 0.31
N CYS A 195 18.71 1.68 -0.98
CA CYS A 195 20.06 1.89 -1.49
C CYS A 195 20.49 3.36 -1.22
N PRO A 196 21.73 3.62 -0.80
CA PRO A 196 22.21 5.00 -0.60
C PRO A 196 22.36 5.80 -1.91
N CYS A 197 22.08 5.22 -3.09
CA CYS A 197 22.18 5.93 -4.36
C CYS A 197 21.04 6.95 -4.54
N PRO A 198 21.29 8.11 -5.19
CA PRO A 198 20.24 9.06 -5.57
C PRO A 198 19.18 8.38 -6.45
N SER A 199 17.91 8.55 -6.13
CA SER A 199 16.81 8.13 -7.00
C SER A 199 16.64 9.14 -8.15
N ASP A 200 16.53 8.67 -9.40
CA ASP A 200 16.25 9.56 -10.53
C ASP A 200 14.78 9.99 -10.51
N MET A 201 14.59 11.28 -10.26
CA MET A 201 13.28 11.94 -10.16
C MET A 201 12.72 12.38 -11.52
N SER A 202 13.52 12.34 -12.58
CA SER A 202 13.14 12.86 -13.91
C SER A 202 12.08 12.00 -14.64
N VAL A 203 11.88 10.77 -14.19
CA VAL A 203 10.89 9.82 -14.72
C VAL A 203 9.52 9.89 -14.02
N TRP A 204 9.31 10.89 -13.14
CA TRP A 204 8.09 10.99 -12.31
C TRP A 204 6.98 11.83 -12.98
N PRO A 205 5.68 11.49 -12.78
CA PRO A 205 4.57 12.25 -13.37
C PRO A 205 4.49 13.71 -12.86
N PRO A 206 4.21 14.70 -13.74
CA PRO A 206 4.16 16.13 -13.38
C PRO A 206 3.14 16.52 -12.30
N ALA A 207 2.11 15.71 -12.03
CA ALA A 207 1.15 15.97 -10.95
C ALA A 207 1.79 15.84 -9.55
N TRP A 208 2.89 15.08 -9.44
CA TRP A 208 3.61 14.81 -8.20
C TRP A 208 4.78 15.78 -7.95
N SER A 209 5.10 16.66 -8.90
CA SER A 209 6.06 17.76 -8.69
C SER A 209 5.42 18.97 -7.98
N ARG A 210 4.08 19.05 -7.95
CA ARG A 210 3.34 20.16 -7.34
C ARG A 210 3.32 20.13 -5.81
N PHE A 211 3.47 18.95 -5.22
CA PHE A 211 3.86 18.77 -3.83
C PHE A 211 5.32 18.36 -3.86
N ASN A 212 6.21 19.09 -3.21
CA ASN A 212 7.66 18.89 -3.24
C ASN A 212 8.10 17.59 -2.51
N MET A 213 7.50 16.45 -2.88
CA MET A 213 7.83 15.10 -2.42
C MET A 213 9.18 14.63 -2.96
N SER A 214 9.59 15.21 -4.10
CA SER A 214 10.96 15.19 -4.61
C SER A 214 11.98 15.50 -3.53
N ARG A 215 11.75 16.53 -2.70
CA ARG A 215 12.66 16.90 -1.60
C ARG A 215 12.83 15.81 -0.53
N PHE A 216 11.83 14.95 -0.34
CA PHE A 216 11.86 13.83 0.61
C PHE A 216 12.50 12.57 0.01
N LEU A 217 12.83 12.57 -1.28
CA LEU A 217 13.38 11.43 -2.03
C LEU A 217 14.72 11.77 -2.71
N THR A 218 15.03 13.06 -2.87
CA THR A 218 16.31 13.56 -3.38
C THR A 218 17.36 13.60 -2.29
N THR A 219 18.56 13.12 -2.60
CA THR A 219 19.79 13.33 -1.81
C THR A 219 20.41 14.71 -2.05
N GLU A 220 19.85 15.54 -2.95
CA GLU A 220 20.48 16.78 -3.44
C GLU A 220 20.69 17.87 -2.38
N GLU A 221 19.91 17.91 -1.29
CA GLU A 221 20.09 18.97 -0.29
C GLU A 221 21.06 18.63 0.84
N HIS A 222 21.26 17.36 1.23
CA HIS A 222 22.06 17.01 2.41
C HIS A 222 22.88 15.73 2.20
N SER A 223 24.11 15.73 2.76
CA SER A 223 25.16 14.73 2.56
C SER A 223 24.66 13.28 2.56
N PRO A 224 25.24 12.41 1.70
CA PRO A 224 24.93 10.99 1.69
C PRO A 224 25.07 10.43 3.10
N GLY A 225 24.04 9.72 3.56
CA GLY A 225 24.07 9.04 4.86
C GLY A 225 25.29 8.11 4.98
N PRO A 226 25.69 7.73 6.20
CA PRO A 226 26.84 6.84 6.40
C PRO A 226 26.56 5.50 5.71
N GLY A 227 27.35 5.20 4.68
CA GLY A 227 27.17 4.04 3.82
C GLY A 227 27.46 4.42 2.37
N ASN A 228 28.72 4.66 2.05
CA ASN A 228 29.13 4.79 0.65
C ASN A 228 29.14 3.38 0.02
N CYS A 229 28.82 3.27 -1.27
CA CYS A 229 28.85 1.98 -1.98
C CYS A 229 30.21 1.27 -1.92
N ASP A 230 31.28 2.00 -1.57
CA ASP A 230 32.64 1.49 -1.38
C ASP A 230 32.75 0.45 -0.23
N ASP A 231 31.82 0.47 0.72
CA ASP A 231 31.80 -0.44 1.88
C ASP A 231 31.01 -1.74 1.61
N LEU A 232 30.31 -1.84 0.47
CA LEU A 232 29.70 -3.09 0.03
C LEU A 232 30.79 -3.97 -0.58
N CYS A 233 30.87 -5.25 -0.16
CA CYS A 233 31.77 -6.23 -0.78
C CYS A 233 31.67 -6.14 -2.30
N ARG A 234 32.79 -5.78 -2.96
CA ARG A 234 32.96 -5.78 -4.42
C ARG A 234 32.55 -7.14 -4.97
N GLY A 235 31.31 -7.26 -5.42
CA GLY A 235 30.70 -8.54 -5.81
C GLY A 235 29.19 -8.63 -5.61
N VAL A 236 28.58 -7.78 -4.78
CA VAL A 236 27.11 -7.79 -4.56
C VAL A 236 26.36 -6.97 -5.62
N CYS A 237 27.02 -6.02 -6.28
CA CYS A 237 26.49 -5.28 -7.43
C CYS A 237 27.21 -5.72 -8.71
N GLN A 238 26.77 -6.81 -9.34
CA GLN A 238 27.37 -7.35 -10.58
C GLN A 238 26.89 -6.67 -11.88
N MET A 239 26.53 -5.38 -11.82
CA MET A 239 26.26 -4.57 -13.03
C MET A 239 27.26 -3.42 -13.19
N VAL A 240 28.42 -3.54 -12.54
CA VAL A 240 29.58 -2.71 -12.81
C VAL A 240 30.57 -3.60 -13.57
N ASP A 241 30.27 -3.83 -14.85
CA ASP A 241 31.21 -4.51 -15.75
C ASP A 241 32.54 -3.74 -15.74
N SER A 242 33.62 -4.49 -15.74
CA SER A 242 35.01 -4.08 -15.55
C SER A 242 35.61 -3.21 -16.68
N SER A 243 34.77 -2.54 -17.48
CA SER A 243 35.17 -1.59 -18.53
C SER A 243 35.12 -0.11 -18.10
N ILE A 244 34.78 0.17 -16.84
CA ILE A 244 34.63 1.53 -16.29
C ILE A 244 35.97 2.09 -15.78
N SER A 245 36.98 2.17 -16.64
CA SER A 245 38.20 2.94 -16.33
C SER A 245 38.45 4.10 -17.30
N GLU A 246 37.69 4.18 -18.39
CA GLU A 246 37.75 5.31 -19.34
C GLU A 246 36.57 6.30 -19.20
N ALA A 247 35.40 5.86 -18.73
CA ALA A 247 34.20 6.71 -18.61
C ALA A 247 34.30 7.80 -17.53
N GLU A 248 35.17 7.64 -16.52
CA GLU A 248 35.38 8.66 -15.49
C GLU A 248 36.15 9.89 -15.99
N ARG A 249 36.85 9.80 -17.14
CA ARG A 249 37.56 10.95 -17.74
C ARG A 249 36.70 11.82 -18.64
N SER A 250 35.49 11.38 -19.01
CA SER A 250 34.64 12.07 -19.99
C SER A 250 33.48 12.87 -19.39
N GLY A 251 33.35 12.97 -18.07
CA GLY A 251 32.30 13.77 -17.42
C GLY A 251 30.88 13.25 -17.64
N GLN A 252 30.71 11.99 -18.07
CA GLN A 252 29.39 11.36 -18.18
C GLN A 252 28.97 10.78 -16.83
N ARG A 253 27.90 11.34 -16.26
CA ARG A 253 27.22 10.82 -15.06
C ARG A 253 26.88 9.33 -15.26
N LEU A 254 27.35 8.49 -14.35
CA LEU A 254 27.06 7.05 -14.32
C LEU A 254 25.55 6.81 -14.29
N GLN A 255 25.06 6.04 -15.25
CA GLN A 255 23.65 5.66 -15.36
C GLN A 255 23.29 4.58 -14.32
N HIS A 256 22.57 5.01 -13.29
CA HIS A 256 21.43 4.36 -12.61
C HIS A 256 21.52 2.88 -12.18
N CYS A 257 21.44 2.65 -10.86
CA CYS A 257 21.13 1.34 -10.29
C CYS A 257 19.62 1.07 -10.37
N ARG A 258 19.21 -0.05 -10.99
CA ARG A 258 17.79 -0.49 -11.05
C ARG A 258 17.34 -1.30 -9.82
N CYS A 259 18.24 -1.56 -8.87
CA CYS A 259 17.99 -2.43 -7.72
C CYS A 259 17.23 -1.67 -6.63
N HIS A 260 15.90 -1.77 -6.61
CA HIS A 260 15.10 -0.97 -5.68
C HIS A 260 14.98 -1.58 -4.27
N ARG A 261 15.26 -2.89 -4.06
CA ARG A 261 15.11 -3.57 -2.76
C ARG A 261 16.00 -4.82 -2.66
N HIS A 262 16.75 -4.94 -1.56
CA HIS A 262 17.49 -6.16 -1.21
C HIS A 262 16.91 -6.80 0.07
N ILE A 263 16.96 -8.13 0.17
CA ILE A 263 16.68 -8.85 1.42
C ILE A 263 17.71 -8.43 2.47
N THR A 264 17.26 -8.19 3.70
CA THR A 264 18.16 -7.87 4.82
C THR A 264 19.02 -9.10 5.14
N ASN A 265 20.34 -8.93 5.15
CA ASN A 265 21.32 -9.97 5.46
C ASN A 265 22.52 -9.34 6.18
N ARG A 266 23.56 -10.13 6.49
CA ARG A 266 24.78 -9.62 7.12
C ARG A 266 25.36 -8.34 6.51
N THR A 267 25.44 -8.24 5.19
CA THR A 267 26.09 -7.08 4.51
C THR A 267 25.16 -5.88 4.38
N THR A 268 23.85 -6.11 4.44
CA THR A 268 22.86 -5.06 4.21
C THR A 268 22.09 -4.65 5.48
N PHE A 269 22.39 -5.28 6.62
CA PHE A 269 21.70 -5.09 7.90
C PHE A 269 21.53 -3.62 8.30
N GLU A 270 22.57 -2.81 8.15
CA GLU A 270 22.56 -1.40 8.55
C GLU A 270 21.73 -0.50 7.61
N PHE A 271 21.39 -1.01 6.42
CA PHE A 271 20.56 -0.32 5.43
C PHE A 271 19.07 -0.62 5.57
N ALA A 272 18.70 -1.61 6.39
CA ALA A 272 17.32 -1.97 6.62
C ALA A 272 16.60 -0.87 7.40
N ASN A 273 15.48 -0.36 6.84
CA ASN A 273 14.71 0.72 7.43
C ASN A 273 14.31 0.46 8.90
N ARG A 274 13.85 -0.75 9.24
CA ARG A 274 13.42 -1.10 10.61
C ARG A 274 14.61 -1.28 11.57
N VAL A 275 15.79 -1.69 11.07
CA VAL A 275 17.03 -1.68 11.86
C VAL A 275 17.44 -0.25 12.18
N ARG A 276 17.44 0.64 11.18
CA ARG A 276 17.72 2.06 11.36
C ARG A 276 16.77 2.70 12.36
N LEU A 277 15.48 2.36 12.30
CA LEU A 277 14.50 2.86 13.27
C LEU A 277 14.83 2.42 14.71
N CYS A 278 15.20 1.16 14.92
CA CYS A 278 15.64 0.67 16.24
C CYS A 278 16.95 1.36 16.70
N GLU A 279 17.89 1.59 15.79
CA GLU A 279 19.10 2.38 16.08
C GLU A 279 18.80 3.82 16.48
N LEU A 280 17.85 4.48 15.80
CA LEU A 280 17.40 5.82 16.18
C LEU A 280 16.75 5.81 17.55
N SER A 281 15.99 4.77 17.91
CA SER A 281 15.46 4.60 19.27
C SER A 281 16.57 4.49 20.31
N ARG A 282 17.58 3.64 20.08
CA ARG A 282 18.72 3.47 20.98
C ARG A 282 19.53 4.76 21.17
N LYS A 283 19.74 5.53 20.10
CA LYS A 283 20.49 6.81 20.13
C LYS A 283 19.67 7.98 20.69
N HIS A 284 18.34 7.93 20.58
CA HIS A 284 17.44 9.01 20.98
C HIS A 284 16.23 8.50 21.79
N PRO A 285 16.44 7.81 22.93
CA PRO A 285 15.36 7.15 23.67
C PRO A 285 14.32 8.12 24.25
N ALA A 286 14.69 9.39 24.45
CA ALA A 286 13.77 10.44 24.90
C ALA A 286 12.83 10.97 23.77
N LEU A 287 13.01 10.50 22.53
CA LEU A 287 12.24 10.92 21.35
C LEU A 287 11.58 9.74 20.64
N VAL A 288 12.26 8.59 20.59
CA VAL A 288 11.83 7.43 19.82
C VAL A 288 11.92 6.17 20.67
N ASP A 289 10.81 5.46 20.79
CA ASP A 289 10.72 4.09 21.29
C ASP A 289 10.27 3.16 20.16
N ALA A 290 11.23 2.49 19.54
CA ALA A 290 10.97 1.59 18.43
C ALA A 290 11.74 0.29 18.60
N LYS A 291 10.98 -0.83 18.59
CA LYS A 291 11.53 -2.17 18.75
C LYS A 291 10.81 -3.20 17.89
N LEU A 292 11.52 -4.27 17.57
CA LEU A 292 11.05 -5.40 16.80
C LEU A 292 10.27 -6.37 17.68
N SER A 293 9.02 -6.68 17.31
CA SER A 293 8.22 -7.68 18.02
C SER A 293 8.55 -9.12 17.63
N TYR A 294 9.20 -9.32 16.48
CA TYR A 294 9.73 -10.61 16.06
C TYR A 294 10.78 -10.46 14.94
N VAL A 295 11.67 -11.44 14.82
CA VAL A 295 12.56 -11.62 13.66
C VAL A 295 12.20 -12.95 13.01
N PRO A 296 11.79 -12.98 11.71
CA PRO A 296 11.45 -14.23 11.05
C PRO A 296 12.57 -15.27 11.12
N PRO A 297 12.26 -16.56 11.33
CA PRO A 297 13.26 -17.63 11.33
C PRO A 297 14.01 -17.79 10.00
N SER A 298 13.49 -17.23 8.90
CA SER A 298 14.11 -17.26 7.58
C SER A 298 15.35 -16.37 7.44
N TYR A 299 15.61 -15.47 8.39
CA TYR A 299 16.83 -14.68 8.40
C TYR A 299 18.02 -15.50 8.88
N ASP A 300 19.22 -15.13 8.43
CA ASP A 300 20.44 -15.72 8.95
C ASP A 300 20.56 -15.51 10.48
N GLY A 301 21.30 -16.40 11.15
CA GLY A 301 21.50 -16.31 12.61
C GLY A 301 22.12 -14.97 13.01
N PHE A 302 22.96 -14.39 12.16
CA PHE A 302 23.58 -13.10 12.43
C PHE A 302 22.57 -11.96 12.59
N VAL A 303 21.53 -11.86 11.75
CA VAL A 303 20.49 -10.83 11.87
C VAL A 303 19.75 -10.99 13.20
N SER A 304 19.35 -12.20 13.55
CA SER A 304 18.63 -12.49 14.81
C SER A 304 19.49 -12.18 16.03
N ASP A 305 20.73 -12.67 16.06
CA ASP A 305 21.67 -12.47 17.16
C ASP A 305 22.02 -10.99 17.31
N THR A 306 22.32 -10.30 16.21
CA THR A 306 22.63 -8.85 16.25
C THR A 306 21.45 -8.03 16.76
N CYS A 307 20.20 -8.39 16.40
CA CYS A 307 19.02 -7.70 16.93
C CYS A 307 18.86 -7.89 18.44
N LYS A 308 19.17 -9.09 18.96
CA LYS A 308 19.12 -9.37 20.40
C LYS A 308 20.25 -8.66 21.15
N ASP A 309 21.48 -8.78 20.65
CA ASP A 309 22.69 -8.17 21.26
C ASP A 309 22.59 -6.65 21.35
N ARG A 310 21.91 -6.02 20.39
CA ARG A 310 21.69 -4.56 20.36
C ARG A 310 20.39 -4.12 21.04
N ASP A 311 19.68 -5.03 21.72
CA ASP A 311 18.41 -4.78 22.41
C ASP A 311 17.32 -4.17 21.51
N TYR A 312 17.22 -4.63 20.26
CA TYR A 312 16.18 -4.18 19.33
C TYR A 312 14.88 -4.94 19.47
N THR A 313 14.85 -6.07 20.17
CA THR A 313 13.67 -6.93 20.24
C THR A 313 12.85 -6.70 21.50
N VAL A 314 11.54 -6.91 21.41
CA VAL A 314 10.60 -6.85 22.54
C VAL A 314 9.43 -7.79 22.29
N GLU A 315 8.65 -8.09 23.32
CA GLU A 315 7.39 -8.82 23.18
C GLU A 315 6.37 -8.07 22.32
N TYR A 316 5.40 -8.83 21.80
CA TYR A 316 4.28 -8.26 21.05
C TYR A 316 3.54 -7.20 21.87
N SER A 317 3.20 -6.08 21.22
CA SER A 317 2.38 -5.02 21.79
C SER A 317 1.05 -4.94 21.06
N PRO A 318 -0.10 -5.04 21.76
CA PRO A 318 -1.42 -4.87 21.15
C PRO A 318 -1.62 -3.47 20.56
N PHE A 319 -2.65 -3.33 19.71
CA PHE A 319 -2.97 -2.05 19.07
C PHE A 319 -3.32 -0.95 20.09
N SER A 320 -3.98 -1.31 21.19
CA SER A 320 -4.36 -0.39 22.27
C SER A 320 -3.16 0.27 22.95
N ASP A 321 -2.04 -0.44 23.12
CA ASP A 321 -0.81 0.12 23.68
C ASP A 321 -0.29 1.28 22.83
N HIS A 322 -0.35 1.16 21.51
CA HIS A 322 0.13 2.20 20.59
C HIS A 322 -0.64 3.50 20.77
N ALA A 323 -1.93 3.43 21.11
CA ALA A 323 -2.74 4.61 21.30
C ALA A 323 -2.29 5.48 22.51
N HIS A 324 -1.41 4.98 23.40
CA HIS A 324 -0.89 5.76 24.53
C HIS A 324 0.20 6.77 24.13
N PHE A 325 0.61 6.78 22.86
CA PHE A 325 1.71 7.61 22.37
C PHE A 325 1.20 8.65 21.38
N ARG A 326 1.72 9.89 21.45
CA ARG A 326 1.30 10.98 20.55
C ARG A 326 1.72 10.74 19.11
N TYR A 327 2.83 10.05 18.88
CA TYR A 327 3.37 9.86 17.54
C TYR A 327 3.53 8.36 17.22
N LEU A 328 3.06 7.93 16.07
CA LEU A 328 3.13 6.55 15.62
C LEU A 328 3.86 6.46 14.27
N MET A 329 4.84 5.58 14.17
CA MET A 329 5.58 5.40 12.92
C MET A 329 4.96 4.32 12.03
N SER A 330 4.85 4.59 10.74
CA SER A 330 4.52 3.63 9.71
C SER A 330 5.71 3.47 8.78
N THR A 331 6.43 2.36 8.93
CA THR A 331 7.55 1.95 8.07
C THR A 331 7.13 0.79 7.19
N ASP A 332 7.51 0.86 5.91
CA ASP A 332 7.28 -0.22 4.96
C ASP A 332 7.95 -1.52 5.40
N GLY A 333 7.35 -2.63 4.97
CA GLY A 333 7.78 -3.98 5.31
C GLY A 333 8.62 -4.63 4.20
N SER A 334 8.58 -5.97 4.17
CA SER A 334 8.94 -6.77 2.98
C SER A 334 8.00 -6.53 1.79
N THR A 335 7.08 -5.59 1.91
CA THR A 335 6.14 -5.14 0.88
C THR A 335 5.85 -3.67 1.16
N ILE A 336 4.60 -3.26 1.36
CA ILE A 336 4.20 -1.89 1.68
C ILE A 336 3.55 -1.90 3.04
N ASP A 337 3.64 -0.78 3.76
CA ASP A 337 2.81 -0.62 4.96
C ASP A 337 1.40 -0.16 4.59
N ASP A 338 0.57 -1.10 4.18
CA ASP A 338 -0.80 -0.89 3.72
C ASP A 338 -1.85 -1.46 4.67
N THR A 339 -1.49 -1.66 5.93
CA THR A 339 -2.45 -2.05 6.98
C THR A 339 -2.30 -1.18 8.20
N ARG A 340 -1.04 -0.89 8.56
CA ARG A 340 -0.74 -0.18 9.79
C ARG A 340 -1.24 1.25 9.76
N VAL A 341 -1.05 1.93 8.64
CA VAL A 341 -1.49 3.32 8.48
C VAL A 341 -2.99 3.46 8.80
N TYR A 342 -3.84 2.53 8.33
CA TYR A 342 -5.29 2.64 8.49
C TYR A 342 -5.77 2.51 9.93
N TRP A 343 -5.24 1.54 10.68
CA TRP A 343 -5.61 1.42 12.09
C TRP A 343 -4.92 2.47 12.96
N MET A 344 -3.69 2.88 12.63
CA MET A 344 -2.98 3.93 13.37
C MET A 344 -3.74 5.25 13.35
N LEU A 345 -4.36 5.60 12.21
CA LEU A 345 -5.21 6.78 12.11
C LEU A 345 -6.41 6.73 13.08
N SER A 346 -6.89 5.54 13.42
CA SER A 346 -8.02 5.36 14.35
C SER A 346 -7.63 5.58 15.82
N THR A 347 -6.33 5.62 16.16
CA THR A 347 -5.86 5.77 17.55
C THR A 347 -5.98 7.19 18.10
N GLY A 348 -6.19 8.20 17.24
CA GLY A 348 -6.07 9.61 17.59
C GLY A 348 -4.64 10.10 17.82
N SER A 349 -3.64 9.29 17.44
CA SER A 349 -2.22 9.67 17.46
C SER A 349 -1.78 10.20 16.09
N LEU A 350 -0.75 11.04 16.07
CA LEU A 350 -0.18 11.59 14.84
C LEU A 350 0.69 10.54 14.14
N VAL A 351 0.33 10.18 12.91
CA VAL A 351 1.10 9.23 12.11
C VAL A 351 2.30 9.91 11.45
N PHE A 352 3.45 9.25 11.53
CA PHE A 352 4.66 9.51 10.76
C PHE A 352 4.77 8.41 9.69
N LYS A 353 4.66 8.76 8.41
CA LYS A 353 4.69 7.76 7.32
C LYS A 353 5.99 7.84 6.54
N GLN A 354 6.73 6.74 6.51
CA GLN A 354 7.86 6.56 5.60
C GLN A 354 7.37 6.64 4.15
N ILE A 355 7.93 7.54 3.37
CA ILE A 355 7.64 7.67 1.95
C ILE A 355 8.60 6.78 1.16
N THR A 356 8.06 5.88 0.34
CA THR A 356 8.81 4.98 -0.52
C THR A 356 8.30 5.07 -1.95
N PRO A 357 9.03 4.52 -2.95
CA PRO A 357 8.57 4.45 -4.34
C PRO A 357 7.38 3.52 -4.59
N LEU A 358 6.73 2.99 -3.54
CA LEU A 358 5.55 2.16 -3.65
C LEU A 358 4.31 2.92 -3.16
N LEU A 359 3.26 2.85 -3.97
CA LEU A 359 1.99 3.50 -3.74
C LEU A 359 0.93 2.44 -3.44
N PRO A 360 0.50 2.28 -2.18
CA PRO A 360 -0.70 1.52 -1.88
C PRO A 360 -1.96 2.33 -2.20
N PHE A 361 -3.12 1.67 -2.18
CA PHE A 361 -4.44 2.30 -2.14
C PHE A 361 -4.52 3.36 -1.04
N GLY A 362 -5.36 4.40 -1.21
CA GLY A 362 -5.85 5.28 -0.13
C GLY A 362 -4.84 6.24 0.51
N VAL A 363 -3.54 5.95 0.43
CA VAL A 363 -2.46 6.85 0.87
C VAL A 363 -2.44 8.17 0.08
N PRO A 364 -2.74 8.24 -1.24
CA PRO A 364 -2.93 9.52 -1.92
C PRO A 364 -4.15 10.33 -1.46
N GLY A 365 -5.16 9.68 -0.86
CA GLY A 365 -6.26 10.37 -0.17
C GLY A 365 -5.79 11.06 1.11
N LEU A 366 -4.66 10.63 1.68
CA LEU A 366 -3.98 11.28 2.79
C LEU A 366 -2.98 12.31 2.26
N GLU A 367 -2.96 13.50 2.87
CA GLU A 367 -2.15 14.62 2.41
C GLU A 367 -0.98 14.81 3.40
N PRO A 368 0.28 14.81 2.93
CA PRO A 368 1.43 15.12 3.78
C PRO A 368 1.25 16.47 4.49
N TRP A 369 1.62 16.53 5.77
CA TRP A 369 1.46 17.68 6.67
C TRP A 369 0.01 18.12 6.95
N ARG A 370 -1.00 17.48 6.34
CA ARG A 370 -2.41 17.67 6.68
C ARG A 370 -2.98 16.51 7.48
N HIS A 371 -2.62 15.28 7.13
CA HIS A 371 -3.08 14.05 7.77
C HIS A 371 -1.94 13.27 8.46
N PHE A 372 -0.70 13.42 8.01
CA PHE A 372 0.45 12.73 8.59
C PHE A 372 1.74 13.51 8.37
N VAL A 373 2.78 13.20 9.14
CA VAL A 373 4.14 13.72 8.92
C VAL A 373 4.87 12.79 7.95
N PRO A 374 5.22 13.23 6.72
CA PRO A 374 6.02 12.38 5.83
C PRO A 374 7.41 12.18 6.44
N VAL A 375 8.05 11.04 6.22
CA VAL A 375 9.43 10.74 6.66
C VAL A 375 10.19 10.21 5.45
N ARG A 376 11.47 10.60 5.30
CA ARG A 376 12.32 10.12 4.21
C ARG A 376 12.39 8.59 4.21
N GLU A 377 12.65 8.03 3.03
CA GLU A 377 12.83 6.59 2.87
C GLU A 377 13.96 6.06 3.77
N ASP A 378 15.04 6.81 3.93
CA ASP A 378 16.20 6.43 4.74
C ASP A 378 16.05 6.72 6.26
N LEU A 379 14.93 7.33 6.68
CA LEU A 379 14.64 7.81 8.04
C LEU A 379 15.57 8.92 8.58
N ALA A 380 16.42 9.52 7.74
CA ALA A 380 17.44 10.48 8.18
C ALA A 380 16.84 11.74 8.83
N ASP A 381 15.63 12.13 8.45
CA ASP A 381 14.93 13.30 8.98
C ASP A 381 13.97 13.00 10.13
N LEU A 382 13.83 11.73 10.55
CA LEU A 382 12.85 11.31 11.56
C LEU A 382 13.04 12.07 12.88
N VAL A 383 14.26 12.08 13.42
CA VAL A 383 14.56 12.70 14.72
C VAL A 383 14.30 14.21 14.70
N ALA A 384 14.66 14.88 13.61
CA ALA A 384 14.39 16.30 13.43
C ALA A 384 12.88 16.58 13.41
N LYS A 385 12.10 15.74 12.73
CA LYS A 385 10.63 15.85 12.66
C LYS A 385 9.95 15.53 13.99
N VAL A 386 10.45 14.57 14.78
CA VAL A 386 9.93 14.34 16.14
C VAL A 386 10.22 15.54 17.06
N ARG A 387 11.41 16.13 16.97
CA ARG A 387 11.72 17.37 17.71
C ARG A 387 10.82 18.54 17.28
N TRP A 388 10.54 18.67 15.99
CA TRP A 388 9.57 19.63 15.48
C TRP A 388 8.18 19.38 16.08
N ALA A 389 7.70 18.14 16.06
CA ALA A 389 6.38 17.79 16.58
C ALA A 389 6.20 18.13 18.06
N ARG A 390 7.24 17.91 18.89
CA ARG A 390 7.22 18.29 20.32
C ARG A 390 7.12 19.81 20.55
N ARG A 391 7.52 20.63 19.57
CA ARG A 391 7.41 22.11 19.64
C ARG A 391 6.12 22.65 19.02
N HIS A 392 5.38 21.84 18.28
CA HIS A 392 4.17 22.23 17.55
C HIS A 392 3.01 21.33 17.97
N ASP A 393 2.79 21.21 19.29
CA ASP A 393 1.85 20.23 19.86
C ASP A 393 0.40 20.44 19.38
N ALA A 394 -0.06 21.69 19.33
CA ALA A 394 -1.39 22.03 18.84
C ALA A 394 -1.57 21.66 17.36
N GLU A 395 -0.56 21.90 16.52
CA GLU A 395 -0.58 21.51 15.11
C GLU A 395 -0.60 19.99 14.94
N CYS A 396 0.15 19.28 15.78
CA CYS A 396 0.19 17.82 15.79
C CYS A 396 -1.17 17.22 16.17
N ARG A 397 -1.80 17.75 17.22
CA ARG A 397 -3.15 17.35 17.64
C ARG A 397 -4.15 17.56 16.52
N ALA A 398 -4.19 18.76 15.94
CA ALA A 398 -5.12 19.08 14.87
C ALA A 398 -4.89 18.20 13.62
N MET A 399 -3.64 17.82 13.34
CA MET A 399 -3.30 16.89 12.26
C MET A 399 -3.81 15.47 12.56
N ALA A 400 -3.60 14.96 13.77
CA ALA A 400 -4.10 13.66 14.19
C ALA A 400 -5.63 13.59 14.16
N GLU A 401 -6.32 14.64 14.60
CA GLU A 401 -7.79 14.74 14.57
C GLU A 401 -8.32 14.69 13.14
N ARG A 402 -7.77 15.50 12.22
CA ARG A 402 -8.16 15.47 10.79
C ARG A 402 -7.95 14.09 10.17
N ALA A 403 -6.85 13.43 10.52
CA ALA A 403 -6.49 12.13 9.98
C ALA A 403 -7.42 11.02 10.50
N ARG A 404 -7.79 11.09 11.78
CA ARG A 404 -8.77 10.19 12.40
C ARG A 404 -10.15 10.39 11.78
N ASP A 405 -10.60 11.62 11.62
CA ASP A 405 -11.90 11.93 11.02
C ASP A 405 -11.97 11.45 9.56
N PHE A 406 -10.87 11.60 8.81
CA PHE A 406 -10.75 11.03 7.47
C PHE A 406 -10.91 9.51 7.48
N ALA A 407 -10.18 8.81 8.37
CA ALA A 407 -10.23 7.35 8.47
C ALA A 407 -11.61 6.84 8.90
N ALA A 408 -12.24 7.48 9.88
CA ALA A 408 -13.58 7.15 10.35
C ALA A 408 -14.64 7.33 9.24
N ARG A 409 -14.45 8.33 8.36
CA ARG A 409 -15.37 8.59 7.26
C ARG A 409 -15.15 7.70 6.05
N TYR A 410 -13.91 7.34 5.72
CA TYR A 410 -13.57 6.76 4.41
C TYR A 410 -12.94 5.36 4.45
N PHE A 411 -12.46 4.91 5.61
CA PHE A 411 -11.95 3.54 5.77
C PHE A 411 -12.98 2.71 6.53
N THR A 412 -14.18 2.61 5.98
CA THR A 412 -15.26 1.74 6.44
C THR A 412 -15.56 0.71 5.35
N GLU A 413 -16.12 -0.44 5.71
CA GLU A 413 -16.42 -1.52 4.74
C GLU A 413 -17.24 -1.00 3.55
N ASP A 414 -18.26 -0.17 3.79
CA ASP A 414 -19.08 0.46 2.77
C ASP A 414 -18.27 1.33 1.80
N GLN A 415 -17.36 2.15 2.31
CA GLN A 415 -16.55 3.06 1.50
C GLN A 415 -15.48 2.31 0.70
N ILE A 416 -14.94 1.23 1.27
CA ILE A 416 -14.03 0.31 0.58
C ILE A 416 -14.75 -0.39 -0.57
N LEU A 417 -15.96 -0.89 -0.34
CA LEU A 417 -16.80 -1.50 -1.38
C LEU A 417 -17.21 -0.46 -2.44
N HIS A 418 -17.53 0.76 -2.03
CA HIS A 418 -17.85 1.87 -2.93
C HIS A 418 -16.68 2.22 -3.85
N TYR A 419 -15.46 2.28 -3.30
CA TYR A 419 -14.27 2.50 -4.09
C TYR A 419 -14.06 1.38 -5.11
N ILE A 420 -14.16 0.11 -4.70
CA ILE A 420 -13.99 -1.04 -5.59
C ILE A 420 -15.01 -0.99 -6.74
N LEU A 421 -16.28 -0.68 -6.44
CA LEU A 421 -17.31 -0.50 -7.47
C LEU A 421 -16.93 0.58 -8.49
N ARG A 422 -16.50 1.77 -8.01
CA ARG A 422 -16.12 2.87 -8.90
C ARG A 422 -14.87 2.55 -9.72
N ALA A 423 -13.90 1.88 -9.14
CA ALA A 423 -12.71 1.41 -9.83
C ALA A 423 -13.09 0.47 -10.99
N ILE A 424 -13.97 -0.51 -10.74
CA ILE A 424 -14.45 -1.45 -11.77
C ILE A 424 -15.27 -0.71 -12.85
N GLN A 425 -16.16 0.21 -12.49
CA GLN A 425 -16.95 0.97 -13.46
C GLN A 425 -16.08 1.87 -14.36
N GLN A 426 -15.08 2.53 -13.79
CA GLN A 426 -14.14 3.36 -14.57
C GLN A 426 -13.25 2.49 -15.46
N TYR A 427 -12.82 1.33 -14.98
CA TYR A 427 -12.16 0.32 -15.81
C TYR A 427 -13.03 -0.06 -17.02
N GLN A 428 -14.29 -0.42 -16.79
CA GLN A 428 -15.21 -0.85 -17.84
C GLN A 428 -15.45 0.21 -18.90
N SER A 429 -15.43 1.49 -18.52
CA SER A 429 -15.57 2.60 -19.47
C SER A 429 -14.46 2.67 -20.53
N LEU A 430 -13.33 1.97 -20.29
CA LEU A 430 -12.20 1.87 -21.21
C LEU A 430 -12.34 0.71 -22.19
N LEU A 431 -13.28 -0.22 -21.96
CA LEU A 431 -13.49 -1.36 -22.83
C LEU A 431 -14.28 -0.94 -24.07
N ALA A 432 -13.90 -1.45 -25.24
CA ALA A 432 -14.71 -1.33 -26.43
C ALA A 432 -16.08 -1.98 -26.20
N SER A 433 -17.14 -1.35 -26.71
CA SER A 433 -18.48 -1.96 -26.70
C SER A 433 -18.45 -3.30 -27.47
N PRO A 434 -19.27 -4.29 -27.06
CA PRO A 434 -19.28 -5.63 -27.66
C PRO A 434 -19.50 -5.65 -29.17
#